data_AF-A0A2W4W670-F1
#
_entry.id   AF-A0A2W4W670-F1
#
_cell.length_a   1.000
_cell.length_b   1.000
_cell.length_c   1.000
_cell.angle_alpha   90.00
_cell.angle_beta   90.00
_cell.angle_gamma   90.00
#
_symmetry.space_group_name_H-M   'P 1'
#
loop_
_entity.id
_entity.type
_entity.pdbx_description
1 polymer ?
#
loop_
_entity_poly.entity_id
_entity_poly.type
_entity_poly.pdbx_seq_one_letter_code
_entity_poly.pdbx_strand_id
1 'polypeptide(L)'
;MHSAQENPVIQWTKGDETFSARWQSERNLAVPGKVMLADDTLTADMAYRLACEGNVFLWQSDFQNARQLMQALVRRVDKNAEHKKSKAAKSGKDNVEYPQKFHLYRQAQAQRARILGSILIPFNADYSIPLRRAPDVLAACTEAWGEPPVDGPMIVTSLREMMGVVGAHEWRKKGVDVPALGDPPSNRIHPYYGVFSPVRGEYVDLVLKAPLPKACEVNGSAVGVGTGTGVFAG
;
A
#
# COMPACT_ATOMS: atom_id res chain seq x y z
N MET A 1 -13.82 4.17 19.67
CA MET A 1 -13.97 5.64 19.76
C MET A 1 -12.97 6.24 18.78
N HIS A 2 -13.43 6.62 17.59
CA HIS A 2 -12.59 7.33 16.60
C HIS A 2 -12.44 8.77 17.09
N SER A 3 -11.28 9.12 17.64
CA SER A 3 -10.92 10.52 17.84
C SER A 3 -10.98 11.21 16.47
N ALA A 4 -11.63 12.38 16.42
CA ALA A 4 -11.61 13.26 15.27
C ALA A 4 -10.15 13.61 14.94
N GLN A 5 -9.53 12.89 14.00
CA GLN A 5 -8.26 13.27 13.44
C GLN A 5 -8.50 14.54 12.62
N GLU A 6 -7.76 15.60 12.95
CA GLU A 6 -7.57 16.76 12.07
C GLU A 6 -7.40 16.25 10.64
N ASN A 7 -8.28 16.64 9.72
CA ASN A 7 -8.18 16.24 8.32
C ASN A 7 -6.88 16.85 7.77
N PRO A 8 -5.81 16.06 7.57
CA PRO A 8 -4.54 16.63 7.19
C PRO A 8 -4.65 17.24 5.79
N VAL A 9 -4.02 18.39 5.57
CA VAL A 9 -4.09 19.11 4.30
C VAL A 9 -2.73 19.07 3.62
N ILE A 10 -2.72 18.70 2.33
CA ILE A 10 -1.55 18.81 1.47
C ILE A 10 -1.67 20.08 0.64
N GLN A 11 -0.54 20.79 0.46
CA GLN A 11 -0.47 22.03 -0.29
C GLN A 11 0.57 21.91 -1.41
N TRP A 12 0.32 22.60 -2.52
CA TRP A 12 1.27 22.73 -3.61
C TRP A 12 1.05 24.06 -4.35
N THR A 13 2.06 24.49 -5.09
CA THR A 13 2.01 25.72 -5.87
C THR A 13 1.93 25.40 -7.36
N LYS A 14 1.08 26.12 -8.10
CA LYS A 14 1.01 26.10 -9.56
C LYS A 14 1.11 27.53 -10.09
N GLY A 15 2.26 27.90 -10.64
CA GLY A 15 2.55 29.31 -10.95
C GLY A 15 2.64 30.13 -9.67
N ASP A 16 1.84 31.18 -9.56
CA ASP A 16 1.78 32.04 -8.37
C ASP A 16 0.64 31.65 -7.40
N GLU A 17 -0.18 30.66 -7.77
CA GLU A 17 -1.33 30.23 -6.97
C GLU A 17 -0.98 29.03 -6.09
N THR A 18 -1.41 29.08 -4.83
CA THR A 18 -1.30 27.98 -3.88
C THR A 18 -2.62 27.22 -3.81
N PHE A 19 -2.54 25.91 -4.02
CA PHE A 19 -3.66 24.99 -3.95
C PHE A 19 -3.54 24.10 -2.72
N SER A 20 -4.68 23.55 -2.29
CA SER A 20 -4.71 22.61 -1.18
C SER A 20 -5.78 21.55 -1.41
N ALA A 21 -5.58 20.37 -0.81
CA ALA A 21 -6.52 19.27 -0.81
C ALA A 21 -6.41 18.49 0.50
N ARG A 22 -7.43 17.69 0.81
CA ARG A 22 -7.35 16.72 1.90
C ARG A 22 -6.30 15.65 1.55
N TRP A 23 -5.35 15.45 2.46
CA TRP A 23 -4.43 14.33 2.40
C TRP A 23 -5.12 13.06 2.88
N GLN A 24 -5.17 12.04 2.04
CA GLN A 24 -5.69 10.71 2.39
C GLN A 24 -4.54 9.72 2.47
N SER A 25 -4.29 9.22 3.69
CA SER A 25 -3.38 8.11 3.92
C SER A 25 -3.88 7.18 5.02
N GLU A 26 -4.20 5.95 4.63
CA GLU A 26 -4.63 4.87 5.52
C GLU A 26 -3.56 4.46 6.53
N ARG A 27 -2.29 4.65 6.15
CA ARG A 27 -1.14 4.34 7.01
C ARG A 27 -0.82 5.46 7.99
N ASN A 28 -1.68 6.49 8.08
CA ASN A 28 -1.43 7.71 8.84
C ASN A 28 -0.04 8.30 8.50
N LEU A 29 0.34 8.27 7.21
CA LEU A 29 1.59 8.89 6.79
C LEU A 29 1.46 10.40 6.96
N ALA A 30 2.53 11.02 7.47
CA ALA A 30 2.64 12.46 7.54
C ALA A 30 2.45 13.09 6.15
N VAL A 31 1.87 14.29 6.11
CA VAL A 31 1.70 15.06 4.88
C VAL A 31 3.10 15.28 4.25
N PRO A 32 3.28 14.96 2.95
CA PRO A 32 4.54 15.22 2.28
C PRO A 32 4.88 16.71 2.24
N GLY A 33 6.11 17.08 2.65
CA GLY A 33 6.55 18.48 2.69
C GLY A 33 7.11 19.04 1.37
N LYS A 34 7.41 18.20 0.38
CA LYS A 34 8.00 18.61 -0.92
C LYS A 34 7.16 18.09 -2.08
N VAL A 35 6.08 18.80 -2.39
CA VAL A 35 5.16 18.43 -3.48
C VAL A 35 5.58 19.14 -4.76
N MET A 36 5.81 18.36 -5.82
CA MET A 36 6.13 18.85 -7.15
C MET A 36 4.99 18.48 -8.10
N LEU A 37 4.59 19.41 -8.96
CA LEU A 37 3.75 19.07 -10.10
C LEU A 37 4.59 18.29 -11.12
N ALA A 38 4.04 17.20 -11.64
CA ALA A 38 4.72 16.38 -12.63
C ALA A 38 3.75 15.86 -13.69
N ASP A 39 4.27 15.65 -14.88
CA ASP A 39 3.57 15.11 -16.04
C ASP A 39 4.46 14.08 -16.78
N ASP A 40 4.06 13.72 -17.99
CA ASP A 40 4.75 12.74 -18.84
C ASP A 40 6.12 13.20 -19.37
N THR A 41 6.57 14.43 -19.05
CA THR A 41 7.95 14.85 -19.28
C THR A 41 8.91 14.35 -18.19
N LEU A 42 8.39 13.95 -17.01
CA LEU A 42 9.21 13.45 -15.91
C LEU A 42 9.71 12.03 -16.20
N THR A 43 11.00 11.91 -16.52
CA THR A 43 11.62 10.61 -16.77
C THR A 43 11.70 9.77 -15.50
N ALA A 44 11.63 8.45 -15.64
CA ALA A 44 11.70 7.52 -14.51
C ALA A 44 13.02 7.58 -13.72
N ASP A 45 14.13 7.92 -14.37
CA ASP A 45 15.43 8.10 -13.69
C ASP A 45 15.47 9.38 -12.85
N MET A 46 14.91 10.48 -13.37
CA MET A 46 14.76 11.73 -12.60
C MET A 46 13.78 11.54 -11.44
N ALA A 47 12.61 10.95 -11.71
CA ALA A 47 11.62 10.64 -10.68
C ALA A 47 12.22 9.79 -9.55
N TYR A 48 12.99 8.75 -9.89
CA TYR A 48 13.64 7.91 -8.90
C TYR A 48 14.63 8.68 -8.03
N ARG A 49 15.47 9.52 -8.64
CA ARG A 49 16.46 10.34 -7.91
C ARG A 49 15.78 11.34 -6.97
N LEU A 50 14.81 12.09 -7.49
CA LEU A 50 14.02 13.06 -6.71
C LEU A 50 13.22 12.38 -5.60
N ALA A 51 12.65 11.19 -5.83
CA ALA A 51 11.96 10.42 -4.79
C ALA A 51 12.92 9.92 -3.70
N CYS A 52 14.17 9.59 -4.05
CA CYS A 52 15.20 9.26 -3.04
C CYS A 52 15.53 10.46 -2.14
N GLU A 53 15.43 11.68 -2.68
CA GLU A 53 15.61 12.94 -1.95
C GLU A 53 14.35 13.37 -1.15
N GLY A 54 13.26 12.60 -1.26
CA GLY A 54 12.01 12.81 -0.52
C GLY A 54 10.98 13.69 -1.23
N ASN A 55 11.16 14.00 -2.51
CA ASN A 55 10.14 14.70 -3.29
C ASN A 55 8.98 13.74 -3.62
N VAL A 56 7.77 14.30 -3.68
CA VAL A 56 6.58 13.63 -4.17
C VAL A 56 6.02 14.38 -5.37
N PHE A 57 5.34 13.65 -6.26
CA PHE A 57 4.92 14.12 -7.56
C PHE A 57 3.40 14.09 -7.62
N LEU A 58 2.75 15.25 -7.58
CA LEU A 58 1.32 15.35 -7.86
C LEU A 58 1.12 15.31 -9.38
N TRP A 59 0.65 14.16 -9.87
CA TRP A 59 0.58 13.87 -11.30
C TRP A 59 -0.53 14.66 -12.01
N GLN A 60 -0.20 15.26 -13.15
CA GLN A 60 -1.08 16.16 -13.92
C GLN A 60 -1.44 15.66 -15.32
N SER A 61 -0.84 14.56 -15.76
CA SER A 61 -1.03 14.02 -17.12
C SER A 61 -1.90 12.75 -17.08
N ASP A 62 -1.77 11.90 -18.09
CA ASP A 62 -2.56 10.69 -18.24
C ASP A 62 -2.32 9.67 -17.11
N PHE A 63 -3.40 9.03 -16.66
CA PHE A 63 -3.37 8.06 -15.57
C PHE A 63 -2.53 6.80 -15.89
N GLN A 64 -2.57 6.32 -17.14
CA GLN A 64 -1.79 5.14 -17.52
C GLN A 64 -0.29 5.45 -17.51
N ASN A 65 0.10 6.68 -17.85
CA ASN A 65 1.50 7.11 -17.76
C ASN A 65 1.97 7.17 -16.30
N ALA A 66 1.11 7.61 -15.36
CA ALA A 66 1.41 7.53 -13.93
C ALA A 66 1.66 6.07 -13.48
N ARG A 67 0.83 5.13 -13.94
CA ARG A 67 1.02 3.68 -13.65
C ARG A 67 2.31 3.14 -14.24
N GLN A 68 2.66 3.54 -15.46
CA GLN A 68 3.92 3.14 -16.08
C GLN A 68 5.12 3.69 -15.31
N LEU A 69 5.07 4.95 -14.87
CA LEU A 69 6.10 5.55 -14.03
C LEU A 69 6.24 4.78 -12.70
N MET A 70 5.12 4.44 -12.05
CA MET A 70 5.12 3.61 -10.84
C MET A 70 5.84 2.26 -11.07
N GLN A 71 5.50 1.55 -12.14
CA GLN A 71 6.15 0.28 -12.49
C GLN A 71 7.64 0.45 -12.79
N ALA A 72 8.02 1.57 -13.42
CA ALA A 72 9.41 1.89 -13.70
C ALA A 72 10.19 2.19 -12.41
N LEU A 73 9.57 2.83 -11.41
CA LEU A 73 10.14 3.04 -10.08
C LEU A 73 10.29 1.71 -9.32
N VAL A 74 9.30 0.81 -9.37
CA VAL A 74 9.40 -0.54 -8.78
C VAL A 74 10.65 -1.25 -9.29
N ARG A 75 10.80 -1.35 -10.62
CA ARG A 75 11.96 -2.00 -11.24
C ARG A 75 13.29 -1.37 -10.82
N ARG A 76 13.34 -0.04 -10.70
CA ARG A 76 14.57 0.68 -10.31
C ARG A 76 14.93 0.46 -8.84
N VAL A 77 13.95 0.50 -7.94
CA VAL A 77 14.17 0.23 -6.51
C VAL A 77 14.70 -1.20 -6.33
N ASP A 78 14.06 -2.16 -6.99
CA ASP A 78 14.42 -3.58 -6.86
C ASP A 78 15.81 -3.85 -7.47
N LYS A 79 16.09 -3.31 -8.68
CA LYS A 79 17.42 -3.40 -9.31
C LYS A 79 18.53 -2.77 -8.45
N ASN A 80 18.27 -1.61 -7.83
CA ASN A 80 19.25 -0.98 -6.95
C ASN A 80 19.50 -1.82 -5.67
N ALA A 81 18.47 -2.46 -5.12
CA ALA A 81 18.62 -3.36 -3.99
C ALA A 81 19.48 -4.59 -4.34
N GLU A 82 19.27 -5.18 -5.52
CA GLU A 82 20.09 -6.29 -6.03
C GLU A 82 21.56 -5.88 -6.27
N HIS A 83 21.79 -4.70 -6.85
CA HIS A 83 23.14 -4.15 -7.02
C HIS A 83 23.84 -3.92 -5.68
N LYS A 84 23.14 -3.40 -4.66
CA LYS A 84 23.71 -3.23 -3.31
C LYS A 84 24.05 -4.58 -2.67
N LYS A 85 23.17 -5.58 -2.79
CA LYS A 85 23.38 -6.93 -2.25
C LYS A 85 24.58 -7.61 -2.91
N SER A 86 24.65 -7.60 -4.24
CA SER A 86 25.78 -8.18 -4.98
C SER A 86 27.11 -7.50 -4.66
N LYS A 87 27.13 -6.17 -4.48
CA LYS A 87 28.33 -5.42 -4.05
C LYS A 87 28.76 -5.78 -2.63
N ALA A 88 27.82 -5.93 -1.70
CA ALA A 88 28.10 -6.34 -0.32
C ALA A 88 28.77 -7.72 -0.28
N ALA A 89 28.21 -8.70 -0.98
CA ALA A 89 28.76 -10.04 -1.10
C ALA A 89 30.19 -10.06 -1.66
N LYS A 90 30.47 -9.29 -2.73
CA LYS A 90 31.81 -9.17 -3.32
C LYS A 90 32.85 -8.52 -2.39
N SER A 91 32.40 -7.69 -1.45
CA SER A 91 33.28 -6.95 -0.54
C SER A 91 33.52 -7.63 0.81
N GLY A 92 32.98 -8.85 1.02
CA GLY A 92 33.07 -9.55 2.30
C GLY A 92 32.29 -8.89 3.45
N LYS A 93 31.51 -7.83 3.18
CA LYS A 93 30.72 -7.08 4.16
C LYS A 93 29.33 -7.66 4.41
N ASP A 94 29.07 -8.89 3.99
CA ASP A 94 27.76 -9.55 4.13
C ASP A 94 27.54 -10.13 5.54
N ASN A 95 28.55 -10.04 6.42
CA ASN A 95 28.53 -10.56 7.79
C ASN A 95 27.93 -9.56 8.78
N VAL A 96 26.74 -9.03 8.48
CA VAL A 96 25.98 -8.19 9.42
C VAL A 96 25.13 -9.10 10.31
N GLU A 97 25.44 -9.10 11.60
CA GLU A 97 24.76 -9.91 12.62
C GLU A 97 23.43 -9.29 13.09
N TYR A 98 22.65 -10.08 13.82
CA TYR A 98 21.48 -9.60 14.55
C TYR A 98 21.91 -8.70 15.73
N PRO A 99 21.22 -7.57 16.03
CA PRO A 99 19.98 -7.06 15.43
C PRO A 99 20.17 -6.12 14.24
N GLN A 100 21.42 -5.76 13.89
CA GLN A 100 21.70 -4.77 12.86
C GLN A 100 21.15 -5.18 11.49
N LYS A 101 21.20 -6.46 11.14
CA LYS A 101 20.59 -7.02 9.93
C LYS A 101 19.09 -6.71 9.83
N PHE A 102 18.37 -6.82 10.95
CA PHE A 102 16.94 -6.53 11.01
C PHE A 102 16.65 -5.03 10.86
N HIS A 103 17.43 -4.16 11.51
CA HIS A 103 17.30 -2.72 11.34
C HIS A 103 17.53 -2.27 9.90
N LEU A 104 18.57 -2.79 9.23
CA LEU A 104 18.85 -2.50 7.82
C LEU A 104 17.72 -2.99 6.91
N TYR A 105 17.19 -4.19 7.15
CA TYR A 105 16.04 -4.70 6.41
C TYR A 105 14.81 -3.79 6.54
N ARG A 106 14.46 -3.38 7.77
CA ARG A 106 13.34 -2.45 8.01
C ARG A 106 13.58 -1.10 7.36
N GLN A 107 14.80 -0.57 7.43
CA GLN A 107 15.16 0.69 6.78
C GLN A 107 15.00 0.61 5.27
N ALA A 108 15.46 -0.49 4.64
CA ALA A 108 15.32 -0.72 3.21
C ALA A 108 13.85 -0.84 2.80
N GLN A 109 13.01 -1.55 3.56
CA GLN A 109 11.57 -1.66 3.32
C GLN A 109 10.86 -0.31 3.46
N ALA A 110 11.22 0.48 4.48
CA ALA A 110 10.68 1.82 4.67
C ALA A 110 11.09 2.77 3.53
N GLN A 111 12.35 2.72 3.08
CA GLN A 111 12.82 3.50 1.93
C GLN A 111 12.10 3.09 0.64
N ARG A 112 11.97 1.79 0.38
CA ARG A 112 11.19 1.27 -0.76
C ARG A 112 9.75 1.74 -0.68
N ALA A 113 9.13 1.69 0.50
CA ALA A 113 7.77 2.16 0.69
C ALA A 113 7.62 3.64 0.37
N ARG A 114 8.55 4.48 0.85
CA ARG A 114 8.57 5.92 0.59
C ARG A 114 8.72 6.26 -0.89
N ILE A 115 9.69 5.66 -1.58
CA ILE A 115 9.92 5.91 -3.00
C ILE A 115 8.71 5.52 -3.84
N LEU A 116 8.12 4.35 -3.57
CA LEU A 116 6.95 3.90 -4.31
C LEU A 116 5.64 4.60 -3.88
N GLY A 117 5.66 5.35 -2.78
CA GLY A 117 4.55 6.23 -2.38
C GLY A 117 4.68 7.64 -2.95
N SER A 118 5.72 7.95 -3.72
CA SER A 118 6.02 9.32 -4.13
C SER A 118 5.15 9.83 -5.27
N ILE A 119 4.46 8.97 -6.02
CA ILE A 119 3.52 9.39 -7.06
C ILE A 119 2.16 9.61 -6.42
N LEU A 120 1.70 10.84 -6.39
CA LEU A 120 0.40 11.25 -5.87
C LEU A 120 -0.59 11.47 -7.03
N ILE A 121 -1.86 11.16 -6.77
CA ILE A 121 -2.96 11.39 -7.70
C ILE A 121 -4.07 12.19 -7.01
N PRO A 122 -4.70 13.14 -7.72
CA PRO A 122 -5.87 13.85 -7.23
C PRO A 122 -7.12 12.99 -7.38
N PHE A 123 -8.10 13.33 -6.55
CA PHE A 123 -9.48 12.84 -6.56
C PHE A 123 -10.40 14.03 -6.34
N ASN A 124 -11.54 14.04 -7.02
CA ASN A 124 -12.66 14.89 -6.67
C ASN A 124 -13.34 14.34 -5.40
N ALA A 125 -14.25 15.13 -4.82
CA ALA A 125 -14.98 14.77 -3.61
C ALA A 125 -15.80 13.48 -3.75
N ASP A 126 -16.28 13.20 -4.97
CA ASP A 126 -17.05 12.01 -5.37
C ASP A 126 -16.19 10.78 -5.68
N TYR A 127 -14.90 10.81 -5.32
CA TYR A 127 -13.90 9.81 -5.67
C TYR A 127 -13.61 9.62 -7.18
N SER A 128 -14.13 10.47 -8.06
CA SER A 128 -13.68 10.46 -9.45
C SER A 128 -12.25 10.99 -9.55
N ILE A 129 -11.45 10.38 -10.42
CA ILE A 129 -10.06 10.79 -10.67
C ILE A 129 -10.07 11.75 -11.87
N PRO A 130 -9.68 13.03 -11.71
CA PRO A 130 -9.70 14.02 -12.78
C PRO A 130 -8.48 13.89 -13.73
N LEU A 131 -8.12 12.66 -14.11
CA LEU A 131 -7.03 12.36 -15.04
C LEU A 131 -7.56 11.58 -16.24
N ARG A 132 -6.96 11.81 -17.42
CA ARG A 132 -7.34 11.09 -18.64
C ARG A 132 -7.08 9.58 -18.49
N ARG A 133 -8.02 8.75 -18.97
CA ARG A 133 -8.00 7.27 -18.90
C ARG A 133 -7.88 6.72 -17.47
N ALA A 134 -8.31 7.49 -16.47
CA ALA A 134 -8.46 6.96 -15.12
C ALA A 134 -9.63 5.95 -15.08
N PRO A 135 -9.48 4.84 -14.35
CA PRO A 135 -10.56 3.88 -14.15
C PRO A 135 -11.62 4.46 -13.21
N ASP A 136 -12.83 3.89 -13.28
CA ASP A 136 -13.80 4.05 -12.21
C ASP A 136 -13.32 3.26 -10.98
N VAL A 137 -13.21 3.96 -9.86
CA VAL A 137 -12.75 3.43 -8.57
C VAL A 137 -13.75 3.68 -7.45
N LEU A 138 -14.95 4.21 -7.76
CA LEU A 138 -15.93 4.63 -6.75
C LEU A 138 -16.27 3.49 -5.78
N ALA A 139 -16.60 2.31 -6.30
CA ALA A 139 -16.95 1.15 -5.46
C ALA A 139 -15.79 0.74 -4.54
N ALA A 140 -14.57 0.67 -5.08
CA ALA A 140 -13.40 0.28 -4.30
C ALA A 140 -13.05 1.31 -3.22
N CYS A 141 -13.11 2.60 -3.56
CA CYS A 141 -12.89 3.70 -2.62
C CYS A 141 -13.98 3.76 -1.55
N THR A 142 -15.25 3.54 -1.91
CA THR A 142 -16.37 3.52 -0.95
C THR A 142 -16.21 2.38 0.06
N GLU A 143 -15.83 1.19 -0.40
CA GLU A 143 -15.55 0.06 0.49
C GLU A 143 -14.37 0.29 1.43
N ALA A 144 -13.36 1.06 1.01
CA ALA A 144 -12.14 1.30 1.79
C ALA A 144 -12.22 2.53 2.70
N TRP A 145 -12.82 3.62 2.22
CA TRP A 145 -12.79 4.94 2.84
C TRP A 145 -14.16 5.41 3.36
N GLY A 146 -15.22 4.65 3.08
CA GLY A 146 -16.61 5.04 3.38
C GLY A 146 -17.24 5.86 2.26
N GLU A 147 -18.47 6.31 2.47
CA GLU A 147 -19.20 7.12 1.49
C GLU A 147 -18.46 8.44 1.19
N PRO A 148 -18.40 8.86 -0.08
CA PRO A 148 -17.84 10.16 -0.42
C PRO A 148 -18.64 11.28 0.27
N PRO A 149 -17.96 12.27 0.88
CA PRO A 149 -18.65 13.38 1.51
C PRO A 149 -19.43 14.22 0.48
N VAL A 150 -20.68 14.53 0.79
CA VAL A 150 -21.46 15.53 0.04
C VAL A 150 -20.75 16.88 0.18
N ASP A 151 -20.36 17.48 -0.94
CA ASP A 151 -19.61 18.74 -1.02
C ASP A 151 -18.25 18.76 -0.28
N GLY A 152 -17.56 17.61 -0.22
CA GLY A 152 -16.23 17.53 0.38
C GLY A 152 -15.12 18.24 -0.42
N PRO A 153 -13.94 18.45 0.19
CA PRO A 153 -12.78 18.97 -0.54
C PRO A 153 -12.24 17.93 -1.53
N MET A 154 -11.44 18.39 -2.50
CA MET A 154 -10.57 17.49 -3.26
C MET A 154 -9.69 16.66 -2.34
N ILE A 155 -9.36 15.46 -2.79
CA ILE A 155 -8.55 14.49 -2.05
C ILE A 155 -7.28 14.21 -2.84
N VAL A 156 -6.16 14.02 -2.15
CA VAL A 156 -4.90 13.58 -2.75
C VAL A 156 -4.40 12.39 -1.95
N THR A 157 -4.03 11.32 -2.67
CA THR A 157 -3.39 10.13 -2.09
C THR A 157 -2.29 9.62 -3.00
N SER A 158 -1.49 8.65 -2.53
CA SER A 158 -0.52 7.99 -3.39
C SER A 158 -1.20 7.04 -4.37
N LEU A 159 -0.71 7.01 -5.61
CA LEU A 159 -1.14 6.05 -6.63
C LEU A 159 -1.02 4.60 -6.13
N ARG A 160 0.01 4.31 -5.34
CA ARG A 160 0.24 2.98 -4.77
C ARG A 160 -0.85 2.58 -3.76
N GLU A 161 -1.32 3.53 -2.96
CA GLU A 161 -2.37 3.28 -1.99
C GLU A 161 -3.70 3.01 -2.70
N MET A 162 -4.07 3.83 -3.68
CA MET A 162 -5.25 3.57 -4.52
C MET A 162 -5.17 2.21 -5.21
N MET A 163 -4.01 1.84 -5.78
CA MET A 163 -3.85 0.51 -6.40
C MET A 163 -4.04 -0.63 -5.38
N GLY A 164 -3.69 -0.40 -4.11
CA GLY A 164 -3.97 -1.33 -3.02
C GLY A 164 -5.46 -1.43 -2.69
N VAL A 165 -6.17 -0.31 -2.69
CA VAL A 165 -7.63 -0.24 -2.51
C VAL A 165 -8.35 -1.03 -3.61
N VAL A 166 -8.02 -0.75 -4.88
CA VAL A 166 -8.59 -1.47 -6.03
C VAL A 166 -8.26 -2.97 -5.97
N GLY A 167 -7.03 -3.33 -5.60
CA GLY A 167 -6.64 -4.73 -5.44
C GLY A 167 -7.45 -5.46 -4.37
N ALA A 168 -7.70 -4.81 -3.22
CA ALA A 168 -8.51 -5.37 -2.15
C ALA A 168 -9.98 -5.54 -2.57
N HIS A 169 -10.55 -4.57 -3.29
CA HIS A 169 -11.90 -4.67 -3.85
C HIS A 169 -12.03 -5.89 -4.79
N GLU A 170 -11.05 -6.08 -5.68
CA GLU A 170 -11.03 -7.24 -6.58
C GLU A 170 -10.91 -8.58 -5.83
N TRP A 171 -10.11 -8.63 -4.75
CA TRP A 171 -10.04 -9.79 -3.88
C TRP A 171 -11.34 -10.05 -3.15
N ARG A 172 -11.99 -9.00 -2.65
CA ARG A 172 -13.27 -9.11 -1.97
C ARG A 172 -14.35 -9.64 -2.91
N LYS A 173 -14.36 -9.16 -4.14
CA LYS A 173 -15.31 -9.59 -5.18
C LYS A 173 -15.12 -11.05 -5.61
N LYS A 174 -13.86 -11.48 -5.83
CA LYS A 174 -13.56 -12.82 -6.38
C LYS A 174 -13.33 -13.89 -5.30
N GLY A 175 -12.99 -13.48 -4.10
CA GLY A 175 -12.44 -14.34 -3.06
C GLY A 175 -10.97 -14.70 -3.34
N VAL A 176 -10.20 -14.88 -2.27
CA VAL A 176 -8.83 -15.38 -2.29
C VAL A 176 -8.86 -16.86 -1.92
N ASP A 177 -8.28 -17.70 -2.77
CA ASP A 177 -8.16 -19.13 -2.52
C ASP A 177 -7.20 -19.41 -1.36
N VAL A 178 -7.65 -20.26 -0.42
CA VAL A 178 -6.87 -20.75 0.72
C VAL A 178 -7.01 -22.26 0.76
N PRO A 179 -6.08 -23.01 0.12
CA PRO A 179 -6.17 -24.48 0.00
C PRO A 179 -6.32 -25.20 1.35
N ALA A 180 -5.75 -24.63 2.41
CA ALA A 180 -5.85 -25.15 3.77
C ALA A 180 -7.29 -25.17 4.33
N LEU A 181 -8.25 -24.46 3.71
CA LEU A 181 -9.67 -24.44 4.10
C LEU A 181 -10.51 -25.53 3.40
N GLY A 182 -9.87 -26.44 2.65
CA GLY A 182 -10.54 -27.55 1.95
C GLY A 182 -10.63 -27.34 0.45
N ASP A 183 -11.63 -27.99 -0.17
CA ASP A 183 -11.79 -28.00 -1.61
C ASP A 183 -12.56 -26.77 -2.15
N PRO A 184 -12.27 -26.31 -3.37
CA PRO A 184 -13.07 -25.31 -4.06
C PRO A 184 -14.52 -25.77 -4.27
N PRO A 185 -15.50 -24.85 -4.25
CA PRO A 185 -15.36 -23.39 -4.15
C PRO A 185 -15.38 -22.83 -2.71
N SER A 186 -15.56 -23.68 -1.68
CA SER A 186 -15.70 -23.27 -0.27
C SER A 186 -14.39 -22.81 0.38
N ASN A 187 -13.25 -23.04 -0.25
CA ASN A 187 -11.93 -22.69 0.27
C ASN A 187 -11.51 -21.24 0.00
N ARG A 188 -12.48 -20.33 -0.15
CA ARG A 188 -12.25 -18.92 -0.46
C ARG A 188 -12.60 -18.03 0.71
N ILE A 189 -11.81 -16.97 0.87
CA ILE A 189 -12.09 -15.89 1.83
C ILE A 189 -12.26 -14.56 1.10
N HIS A 190 -13.07 -13.68 1.67
CA HIS A 190 -13.42 -12.39 1.07
C HIS A 190 -12.99 -11.27 2.02
N PRO A 191 -11.68 -10.94 2.09
CA PRO A 191 -11.17 -9.93 3.01
C PRO A 191 -11.77 -8.55 2.70
N TYR A 192 -12.05 -7.76 3.73
CA TYR A 192 -12.27 -6.32 3.57
C TYR A 192 -10.93 -5.60 3.36
N TYR A 193 -10.98 -4.36 2.87
CA TYR A 193 -9.78 -3.51 2.81
C TYR A 193 -9.14 -3.38 4.20
N GLY A 194 -7.80 -3.33 4.25
CA GLY A 194 -7.04 -3.26 5.50
C GLY A 194 -6.88 -4.60 6.25
N VAL A 195 -7.58 -5.66 5.84
CA VAL A 195 -7.45 -6.99 6.45
C VAL A 195 -6.26 -7.74 5.86
N PHE A 196 -5.42 -8.34 6.72
CA PHE A 196 -4.34 -9.22 6.29
C PHE A 196 -4.91 -10.51 5.70
N SER A 197 -4.72 -10.72 4.39
CA SER A 197 -5.13 -11.94 3.72
C SER A 197 -3.99 -12.99 3.71
N PRO A 198 -4.26 -14.28 3.98
CA PRO A 198 -3.32 -15.41 3.88
C PRO A 198 -2.88 -15.72 2.43
N VAL A 199 -2.58 -14.73 1.61
CA VAL A 199 -2.17 -14.94 0.21
C VAL A 199 -0.85 -15.73 0.10
N ARG A 200 -0.09 -15.83 1.20
CA ARG A 200 0.98 -16.81 1.41
C ARG A 200 0.53 -17.81 2.47
N GLY A 201 -0.36 -18.73 2.09
CA GLY A 201 -1.05 -19.67 2.99
C GLY A 201 -0.17 -20.69 3.72
N GLU A 202 1.14 -20.70 3.49
CA GLU A 202 2.10 -21.61 4.13
C GLU A 202 2.01 -21.58 5.67
N TYR A 203 1.68 -20.42 6.25
CA TYR A 203 1.50 -20.33 7.70
C TYR A 203 0.21 -21.01 8.19
N VAL A 204 -0.83 -21.08 7.35
CA VAL A 204 -2.09 -21.75 7.69
C VAL A 204 -1.82 -23.25 7.82
N ASP A 205 -1.04 -23.81 6.88
CA ASP A 205 -0.60 -25.22 6.95
C ASP A 205 0.28 -25.50 8.18
N LEU A 206 1.15 -24.56 8.56
CA LEU A 206 1.95 -24.70 9.78
C LEU A 206 1.09 -24.71 11.04
N VAL A 207 0.06 -23.85 11.12
CA VAL A 207 -0.89 -23.82 12.23
C VAL A 207 -1.69 -25.12 12.30
N LEU A 208 -2.16 -25.64 11.16
CA LEU A 208 -2.89 -26.92 11.12
C LEU A 208 -2.05 -28.12 11.58
N LYS A 209 -0.73 -28.09 11.32
CA LYS A 209 0.18 -29.17 11.72
C LYS A 209 0.68 -29.04 13.16
N ALA A 210 0.50 -27.89 13.80
CA ALA A 210 0.95 -27.68 15.16
C ALA A 210 0.04 -28.41 16.16
N PRO A 211 0.58 -29.21 17.10
CA PRO A 211 -0.24 -29.83 18.13
C PRO A 211 -0.87 -28.76 19.01
N LEU A 212 -2.15 -28.92 19.34
CA LEU A 212 -2.83 -28.03 20.28
C LEU A 212 -2.17 -28.12 21.66
N PRO A 213 -1.96 -27.00 22.37
CA PRO A 213 -1.51 -27.04 23.75
C PRO A 213 -2.47 -27.87 24.61
N LYS A 214 -1.94 -28.69 25.53
CA LYS A 214 -2.78 -29.49 26.46
C LYS A 214 -3.79 -28.65 27.26
N ALA A 215 -3.48 -27.38 27.51
CA ALA A 215 -4.40 -26.44 28.16
C ALA A 215 -5.71 -26.19 27.36
N CYS A 216 -5.67 -26.37 26.03
CA CYS A 216 -6.83 -26.26 25.15
C CYS A 216 -7.77 -27.48 25.26
N GLU A 217 -7.32 -28.62 25.80
CA GLU A 217 -8.17 -29.79 26.08
C GLU A 217 -9.14 -29.53 27.25
N VAL A 218 -8.82 -28.56 28.12
CA VAL A 218 -9.59 -28.23 29.32
C VAL A 218 -10.51 -27.01 29.11
N ASN A 219 -10.03 -25.99 28.39
CA ASN A 219 -10.73 -24.72 28.18
C ASN A 219 -10.77 -24.38 26.68
N GLY A 220 -11.43 -25.22 25.87
CA GLY A 220 -11.40 -25.25 24.40
C GLY A 220 -11.95 -24.03 23.66
N SER A 221 -11.50 -22.82 24.00
CA SER A 221 -11.77 -21.59 23.29
C SER A 221 -10.50 -21.10 22.59
N ALA A 222 -10.58 -20.89 21.28
CA ALA A 222 -9.58 -20.17 20.52
C ALA A 222 -10.09 -18.77 20.17
N VAL A 223 -9.23 -17.76 20.25
CA VAL A 223 -9.54 -16.40 19.82
C VAL A 223 -8.61 -16.01 18.68
N GLY A 224 -9.16 -15.89 17.48
CA GLY A 224 -8.43 -15.36 16.34
C GLY A 224 -8.31 -13.83 16.43
N VAL A 225 -7.13 -13.32 16.78
CA VAL A 225 -6.86 -11.87 16.79
C VAL A 225 -6.21 -11.45 15.47
N GLY A 226 -6.79 -10.47 14.78
CA GLY A 226 -6.15 -9.79 13.65
C GLY A 226 -6.19 -10.51 12.30
N THR A 227 -6.87 -11.65 12.16
CA THR A 227 -7.04 -12.30 10.85
C THR A 227 -8.08 -11.63 9.97
N GLY A 228 -9.13 -11.03 10.56
CA GLY A 228 -10.23 -10.31 9.89
C GLY A 228 -10.98 -11.07 8.78
N THR A 229 -10.58 -12.30 8.50
CA THR A 229 -11.03 -13.18 7.41
C THR A 229 -11.70 -14.43 7.93
N GLY A 230 -11.67 -14.69 9.25
CA GLY A 230 -12.23 -15.89 9.85
C GLY A 230 -11.45 -17.17 9.53
N VAL A 231 -10.26 -17.10 8.93
CA VAL A 231 -9.46 -18.27 8.50
C VAL A 231 -9.16 -19.27 9.63
N PHE A 232 -9.13 -18.82 10.88
CA PHE A 232 -8.93 -19.67 12.07
C PHE A 232 -10.15 -19.70 13.00
N ALA A 233 -11.31 -19.26 12.52
CA ALA A 233 -12.57 -19.37 13.26
C ALA A 233 -13.22 -20.71 12.89
N GLY A 234 -12.78 -21.77 13.58
CA GLY A 234 -13.32 -23.13 13.49
C GLY A 234 -13.25 -23.79 14.85
#